data_AF-A0A914ECW2-F1
#
_entry.id   AF-A0A914ECW2-F1
#
_cell.length_a   1.000
_cell.length_b   1.000
_cell.length_c   1.000
_cell.angle_alpha   90.00
_cell.angle_beta   90.00
_cell.angle_gamma   90.00
#
_symmetry.space_group_name_H-M   'P 1'
#
loop_
_entity.id
_entity.type
_entity.pdbx_description
1 polymer ?
#
loop_
_entity_poly.entity_id
_entity_poly.type
_entity_poly.pdbx_seq_one_letter_code
_entity_poly.pdbx_strand_id
1 'polypeptide(L)'
;MAGKAQLYNANDSVHVPWFTIDLDQDPQTRWTEVGKAYGQKMQVAISTVNTTLQAFGLGALWDSLLELMDPGLAHLQEPYHSELIGLANVTGLPIQQLTLLNLFYEISKGCTSIVAEDPTGRIYHARNQDFGTFFIWKTTDHQWGQTDALRDLLVNLNFVKDGKLLFKGVTFAGHLGILTGLKPNTFTLSTNARFGSTIPEMISYFKNGSLGRNFLMYIDRDVLINATSYDEAVAYIQSVPMYASAYYIVGGAKSGEGAIITRSPNATDHIAV
;
A
#
# COMPACT_ATOMS: atom_id res chain seq x y z
N MET A 1 -0.62 -3.26 31.74
CA MET A 1 -2.01 -3.74 31.94
C MET A 1 -2.69 -3.65 30.60
N ALA A 2 -3.10 -4.78 30.01
CA ALA A 2 -3.99 -4.71 28.86
C ALA A 2 -5.34 -4.16 29.35
N GLY A 3 -5.85 -3.10 28.72
CA GLY A 3 -7.17 -2.56 29.04
C GLY A 3 -8.27 -3.60 28.81
N LYS A 4 -9.52 -3.29 29.21
CA LYS A 4 -10.67 -4.13 28.84
C LYS A 4 -10.69 -4.32 27.33
N ALA A 5 -11.00 -5.53 26.87
CA ALA A 5 -11.17 -5.80 25.44
C ALA A 5 -12.24 -4.87 24.88
N GLN A 6 -11.84 -3.97 23.98
CA GLN A 6 -12.77 -3.15 23.22
C GLN A 6 -13.34 -4.06 22.12
N LEU A 7 -14.46 -4.70 22.43
CA LEU A 7 -15.16 -5.56 21.48
C LEU A 7 -15.66 -4.71 20.30
N TYR A 8 -15.63 -5.29 19.10
CA TYR A 8 -16.12 -4.61 17.90
C TYR A 8 -17.56 -4.11 18.09
N ASN A 9 -17.78 -2.85 17.75
CA ASN A 9 -19.09 -2.22 17.74
C ASN A 9 -19.25 -1.49 16.40
N ALA A 10 -20.24 -1.90 15.62
CA ALA A 10 -20.50 -1.31 14.30
C ALA A 10 -20.79 0.20 14.38
N ASN A 11 -21.34 0.68 15.50
CA ASN A 11 -21.62 2.10 15.70
C ASN A 11 -20.34 2.95 15.86
N ASP A 12 -19.22 2.32 16.22
CA ASP A 12 -17.92 2.97 16.37
C ASP A 12 -17.08 2.84 15.08
N SER A 13 -17.62 2.20 14.03
CA SER A 13 -16.90 2.02 12.77
C SER A 13 -16.90 3.32 11.96
N VAL A 14 -15.69 3.78 11.60
CA VAL A 14 -15.53 4.90 10.68
C VAL A 14 -15.88 4.43 9.26
N HIS A 15 -16.80 5.13 8.61
CA HIS A 15 -17.14 4.84 7.23
C HIS A 15 -15.96 5.16 6.30
N VAL A 16 -15.41 4.13 5.66
CA VAL A 16 -14.40 4.27 4.61
C VAL A 16 -15.09 4.15 3.24
N PRO A 17 -15.05 5.18 2.38
CA PRO A 17 -15.80 5.19 1.14
C PRO A 17 -15.25 4.19 0.11
N TRP A 18 -16.13 3.78 -0.80
CA TRP A 18 -15.83 2.84 -1.87
C TRP A 18 -15.70 3.55 -3.22
N PHE A 19 -14.66 3.20 -3.98
CA PHE A 19 -14.48 3.59 -5.38
C PHE A 19 -14.34 2.35 -6.26
N THR A 20 -14.62 2.51 -7.55
CA THR A 20 -14.40 1.46 -8.54
C THR A 20 -13.20 1.85 -9.40
N ILE A 21 -12.25 0.91 -9.52
CA ILE A 21 -11.13 1.01 -10.45
C ILE A 21 -11.38 0.00 -11.56
N ASP A 22 -11.73 0.47 -12.75
CA ASP A 22 -11.99 -0.36 -13.91
C ASP A 22 -10.70 -0.61 -14.69
N LEU A 23 -10.23 -1.86 -14.68
CA LEU A 23 -8.99 -2.27 -15.31
C LEU A 23 -9.06 -2.28 -16.84
N ASP A 24 -10.26 -2.19 -17.43
CA ASP A 24 -10.44 -2.10 -18.88
C ASP A 24 -10.33 -0.67 -19.40
N GLN A 25 -10.39 0.33 -18.51
CA GLN A 25 -10.20 1.73 -18.86
C GLN A 25 -8.73 2.06 -19.14
N ASP A 26 -8.52 3.14 -19.89
CA ASP A 26 -7.20 3.73 -20.08
C ASP A 26 -6.55 4.01 -18.71
N PRO A 27 -5.32 3.50 -18.45
CA PRO A 27 -4.62 3.70 -17.19
C PRO A 27 -4.64 5.14 -16.67
N GLN A 28 -4.53 6.15 -17.52
CA GLN A 28 -4.53 7.56 -17.11
C GLN A 28 -5.87 8.04 -16.56
N THR A 29 -6.96 7.29 -16.74
CA THR A 29 -8.31 7.69 -16.32
C THR A 29 -8.86 6.87 -15.15
N ARG A 30 -8.24 5.73 -14.83
CA ARG A 30 -8.70 4.77 -13.80
C ARG A 30 -8.92 5.39 -12.41
N TRP A 31 -8.08 6.35 -12.05
CA TRP A 31 -8.08 6.98 -10.73
C TRP A 31 -8.77 8.35 -10.69
N THR A 32 -9.48 8.74 -11.75
CA THR A 32 -10.08 10.08 -11.87
C THR A 32 -10.99 10.43 -10.69
N GLU A 33 -11.91 9.53 -10.32
CA GLU A 33 -12.87 9.82 -9.25
C GLU A 33 -12.21 9.89 -7.88
N VAL A 34 -11.18 9.06 -7.64
CA VAL A 34 -10.36 9.15 -6.43
C VAL A 34 -9.58 10.46 -6.39
N GLY A 35 -8.97 10.85 -7.52
CA GLY A 35 -8.22 12.10 -7.64
C GLY A 35 -9.08 13.33 -7.37
N LYS A 36 -10.26 13.42 -7.97
CA LYS A 36 -11.22 14.52 -7.72
C LYS A 36 -11.63 14.60 -6.25
N ALA A 37 -11.90 13.46 -5.62
CA ALA A 37 -12.38 13.42 -4.23
C ALA A 37 -11.27 13.69 -3.20
N TYR A 38 -10.02 13.35 -3.50
CA TYR A 38 -8.94 13.34 -2.50
C TYR A 38 -7.74 14.24 -2.81
N GLY A 39 -7.67 14.92 -3.96
CA GLY A 39 -6.51 15.72 -4.35
C GLY A 39 -6.03 16.71 -3.28
N GLN A 40 -6.94 17.46 -2.65
CA GLN A 40 -6.59 18.37 -1.55
C GLN A 40 -6.03 17.63 -0.32
N LYS A 41 -6.61 16.47 0.02
CA LYS A 41 -6.14 15.65 1.14
C LYS A 41 -4.76 15.04 0.86
N MET A 42 -4.48 14.68 -0.40
CA MET A 42 -3.16 14.22 -0.82
C MET A 42 -2.13 15.33 -0.61
N GLN A 43 -2.46 16.57 -0.99
CA GLN A 43 -1.60 17.72 -0.76
C GLN A 43 -1.27 17.91 0.74
N VAL A 44 -2.26 17.74 1.62
CA VAL A 44 -2.05 17.82 3.07
C VAL A 44 -1.06 16.75 3.54
N ALA A 45 -1.25 15.49 3.11
CA ALA A 45 -0.36 14.39 3.48
C ALA A 45 1.07 14.53 2.90
N ILE A 46 1.24 15.21 1.77
CA ILE A 46 2.55 15.55 1.22
C ILE A 46 3.18 16.68 2.04
N SER A 47 2.39 17.70 2.39
CA SER A 47 2.85 18.89 3.11
C SER A 47 3.35 18.58 4.52
N THR A 48 2.81 17.54 5.16
CA THR A 48 3.28 17.05 6.46
C THR A 48 4.72 16.51 6.38
N VAL A 49 5.15 15.95 5.26
CA VAL A 49 6.56 15.54 5.05
C VAL A 49 7.47 16.76 4.96
N ASN A 50 7.14 17.75 4.12
CA ASN A 50 7.92 18.99 4.00
C ASN A 50 7.99 19.72 5.35
N THR A 51 6.85 19.87 6.03
CA THR A 51 6.79 20.52 7.35
C THR A 51 7.65 19.78 8.38
N THR A 52 7.72 18.44 8.30
CA THR A 52 8.61 17.65 9.15
C THR A 52 10.07 18.01 8.88
N LEU A 53 10.50 18.03 7.61
CA LEU A 53 11.87 18.42 7.24
C LEU A 53 12.22 19.82 7.73
N GLN A 54 11.31 20.78 7.56
CA GLN A 54 11.50 22.16 8.04
C GLN A 54 11.68 22.20 9.56
N ALA A 55 10.83 21.49 10.31
CA ALA A 55 10.89 21.46 11.78
C ALA A 55 12.21 20.86 12.31
N PHE A 56 12.82 19.93 11.57
CA PHE A 56 14.13 19.36 11.91
C PHE A 56 15.32 20.17 11.35
N GLY A 57 15.09 21.33 10.73
CA GLY A 57 16.16 22.11 10.10
C GLY A 57 16.73 21.49 8.81
N LEU A 58 16.03 20.50 8.25
CA LEU A 58 16.37 19.77 7.02
C LEU A 58 15.57 20.26 5.81
N GLY A 59 14.95 21.43 5.90
CA GLY A 59 14.09 21.99 4.85
C GLY A 59 14.77 22.11 3.48
N ALA A 60 16.08 22.36 3.45
CA ALA A 60 16.86 22.42 2.22
C ALA A 60 16.92 21.08 1.44
N LEU A 61 16.57 19.96 2.07
CA LEU A 61 16.51 18.65 1.41
C LEU A 61 15.22 18.42 0.63
N TRP A 62 14.20 19.29 0.77
CA TRP A 62 12.91 19.09 0.13
C TRP A 62 13.02 19.07 -1.39
N ASP A 63 13.70 20.05 -1.97
CA ASP A 63 13.85 20.14 -3.43
C ASP A 63 14.68 18.96 -3.96
N SER A 64 15.77 18.60 -3.27
CA SER A 64 16.57 17.41 -3.62
C SER A 64 15.78 16.10 -3.52
N LEU A 65 14.86 16.00 -2.55
CA LEU A 65 13.97 14.85 -2.43
C LEU A 65 13.00 14.78 -3.62
N LEU A 66 12.44 15.92 -4.05
CA LEU A 66 11.54 15.98 -5.21
C LEU A 66 12.28 15.72 -6.52
N GLU A 67 13.49 16.25 -6.69
CA GLU A 67 14.34 15.96 -7.87
C GLU A 67 14.64 14.46 -8.00
N LEU A 68 14.82 13.75 -6.87
CA LEU A 68 15.02 12.30 -6.87
C LEU A 68 13.79 11.52 -7.38
N MET A 69 12.59 12.12 -7.35
CA MET A 69 11.36 11.47 -7.80
C MET A 69 11.22 11.43 -9.32
N ASP A 70 11.85 12.36 -10.06
CA ASP A 70 11.80 12.39 -11.54
C ASP A 70 12.29 11.09 -12.20
N PRO A 71 13.50 10.58 -11.90
CA PRO A 71 13.92 9.31 -12.46
C PRO A 71 13.08 8.15 -11.92
N GLY A 72 12.55 8.27 -10.71
CA GLY A 72 11.62 7.28 -10.14
C GLY A 72 10.37 7.12 -10.98
N LEU A 73 9.72 8.22 -11.32
CA LEU A 73 8.58 8.24 -12.22
C LEU A 73 8.92 7.51 -13.54
N ALA A 74 10.02 7.88 -14.19
CA ALA A 74 10.44 7.29 -15.46
C ALA A 74 10.72 5.78 -15.39
N HIS A 75 10.98 5.25 -14.20
CA HIS A 75 11.24 3.84 -13.96
C HIS A 75 10.02 3.04 -13.48
N LEU A 76 8.88 3.69 -13.25
CA LEU A 76 7.64 2.99 -12.95
C LEU A 76 7.22 2.16 -14.16
N GLN A 77 6.82 0.92 -13.90
CA GLN A 77 6.29 0.05 -14.94
C GLN A 77 4.84 0.39 -15.23
N GLU A 78 4.38 0.10 -16.44
CA GLU A 78 2.96 0.18 -16.75
C GLU A 78 2.19 -0.93 -15.99
N PRO A 79 0.96 -0.66 -15.51
CA PRO A 79 0.18 0.55 -15.73
C PRO A 79 0.44 1.70 -14.74
N TYR A 80 1.31 1.50 -13.75
CA TYR A 80 1.52 2.43 -12.63
C TYR A 80 2.05 3.78 -13.08
N HIS A 81 2.93 3.80 -14.08
CA HIS A 81 3.44 5.03 -14.68
C HIS A 81 2.31 5.89 -15.27
N SER A 82 1.50 5.33 -16.17
CA SER A 82 0.39 6.06 -16.79
C SER A 82 -0.71 6.42 -15.77
N GLU A 83 -1.00 5.54 -14.81
CA GLU A 83 -1.96 5.83 -13.73
C GLU A 83 -1.51 7.02 -12.86
N LEU A 84 -0.20 7.17 -12.59
CA LEU A 84 0.33 8.27 -11.80
C LEU A 84 0.26 9.59 -12.55
N ILE A 85 0.56 9.59 -13.85
CA ILE A 85 0.37 10.76 -14.74
C ILE A 85 -1.09 11.17 -14.76
N GLY A 86 -2.00 10.22 -14.93
CA GLY A 86 -3.43 10.45 -14.89
C GLY A 86 -3.90 11.11 -13.59
N LEU A 87 -3.45 10.57 -12.46
CA LEU A 87 -3.75 11.12 -11.15
C LEU A 87 -3.21 12.55 -10.97
N ALA A 88 -1.99 12.82 -11.43
CA ALA A 88 -1.42 14.17 -11.39
C ALA A 88 -2.23 15.17 -12.22
N ASN A 89 -2.63 14.79 -13.44
CA ASN A 89 -3.44 15.63 -14.31
C ASN A 89 -4.79 15.99 -13.67
N VAL A 90 -5.45 15.01 -13.03
CA VAL A 90 -6.77 15.23 -12.40
C VAL A 90 -6.66 16.06 -11.13
N THR A 91 -5.62 15.85 -10.32
CA THR A 91 -5.46 16.54 -9.02
C THR A 91 -4.81 17.91 -9.16
N GLY A 92 -4.06 18.16 -10.25
CA GLY A 92 -3.23 19.34 -10.43
C GLY A 92 -1.98 19.36 -9.55
N LEU A 93 -1.66 18.26 -8.86
CA LEU A 93 -0.48 18.17 -8.00
C LEU A 93 0.79 17.91 -8.81
N PRO A 94 1.95 18.45 -8.38
CA PRO A 94 3.22 18.14 -9.02
C PRO A 94 3.49 16.63 -9.01
N ILE A 95 3.85 16.07 -10.16
CA ILE A 95 4.04 14.63 -10.34
C ILE A 95 5.12 14.06 -9.40
N GLN A 96 6.15 14.84 -9.08
CA GLN A 96 7.20 14.46 -8.13
C GLN A 96 6.65 14.28 -6.73
N GLN A 97 5.76 15.18 -6.29
CA GLN A 97 5.12 15.09 -4.98
C GLN A 97 4.17 13.88 -4.90
N LEU A 98 3.45 13.60 -5.99
CA LEU A 98 2.62 12.38 -6.06
C LEU A 98 3.44 11.11 -6.13
N THR A 99 4.60 11.12 -6.80
CA THR A 99 5.54 10.00 -6.82
C THR A 99 6.07 9.72 -5.41
N LEU A 100 6.41 10.78 -4.66
CA LEU A 100 6.79 10.67 -3.25
C LEU A 100 5.66 10.03 -2.42
N LEU A 101 4.42 10.53 -2.53
CA LEU A 101 3.27 9.99 -1.81
C LEU A 101 3.04 8.52 -2.17
N ASN A 102 3.03 8.19 -3.47
CA ASN A 102 2.78 6.85 -3.98
C ASN A 102 3.81 5.81 -3.48
N LEU A 103 5.07 6.21 -3.30
CA LEU A 103 6.13 5.33 -2.78
C LEU A 103 6.37 5.51 -1.26
N PHE A 104 5.59 6.34 -0.58
CA PHE A 104 5.82 6.73 0.81
C PHE A 104 5.77 5.54 1.78
N TYR A 105 4.97 4.53 1.46
CA TYR A 105 4.85 3.33 2.29
C TYR A 105 6.17 2.55 2.44
N GLU A 106 7.15 2.75 1.57
CA GLU A 106 8.46 2.08 1.69
C GLU A 106 9.35 2.65 2.81
N ILE A 107 8.95 3.76 3.43
CA ILE A 107 9.83 4.54 4.33
C ILE A 107 9.48 4.33 5.83
N SER A 108 8.20 4.30 6.19
CA SER A 108 7.76 4.19 7.59
C SER A 108 6.52 3.31 7.64
N LYS A 109 6.55 2.13 8.25
CA LYS A 109 5.41 1.21 8.23
C LYS A 109 5.38 0.32 9.47
N GLY A 110 4.19 0.17 10.05
CA GLY A 110 3.87 -0.75 11.14
C GLY A 110 2.58 -1.48 10.82
N CYS A 111 2.51 -2.76 11.18
CA CYS A 111 1.39 -3.60 10.79
C CYS A 111 1.19 -4.75 11.76
N THR A 112 -0.05 -5.20 11.91
CA THR A 112 -0.39 -6.48 12.53
C THR A 112 -1.37 -7.22 11.65
N SER A 113 -1.12 -8.49 11.36
CA SER A 113 -2.03 -9.34 10.57
C SER A 113 -2.25 -10.68 11.27
N ILE A 114 -3.45 -11.22 11.10
CA ILE A 114 -3.88 -12.51 11.64
C ILE A 114 -4.56 -13.27 10.51
N VAL A 115 -4.11 -14.50 10.27
CA VAL A 115 -4.85 -15.52 9.53
C VAL A 115 -5.18 -16.65 10.51
N ALA A 116 -6.43 -17.09 10.52
CA ALA A 116 -6.92 -18.10 11.46
C ALA A 116 -7.96 -18.99 10.80
N GLU A 117 -8.06 -20.22 11.28
CA GLU A 117 -9.08 -21.19 10.86
C GLU A 117 -9.98 -21.55 12.05
N ASP A 118 -11.29 -21.59 11.83
CA ASP A 118 -12.24 -22.06 12.85
C ASP A 118 -12.43 -23.60 12.78
N PRO A 119 -13.07 -24.24 13.78
CA PRO A 119 -13.28 -25.69 13.78
C PRO A 119 -14.13 -26.23 12.62
N THR A 120 -14.78 -25.38 11.83
CA THR A 120 -15.55 -25.77 10.64
C THR A 120 -14.72 -25.74 9.36
N GLY A 121 -13.46 -25.32 9.45
CA GLY A 121 -12.56 -25.18 8.31
C GLY A 121 -12.64 -23.82 7.63
N ARG A 122 -13.28 -22.82 8.25
CA ARG A 122 -13.42 -21.49 7.67
C ARG A 122 -12.22 -20.61 8.00
N ILE A 123 -11.65 -19.99 6.96
CA ILE A 123 -10.53 -19.06 7.09
C ILE A 123 -11.04 -17.65 7.39
N TYR A 124 -10.39 -17.01 8.37
CA TYR A 124 -10.56 -15.62 8.77
C TYR A 124 -9.23 -14.89 8.60
N HIS A 125 -9.27 -13.69 8.02
CA HIS A 125 -8.10 -12.85 7.84
C HIS A 125 -8.43 -11.42 8.26
N ALA A 126 -7.72 -10.92 9.26
CA ALA A 126 -7.91 -9.58 9.82
C ALA A 126 -6.56 -8.91 10.03
N ARG A 127 -6.55 -7.57 10.00
CA ARG A 127 -5.30 -6.82 10.12
C ARG A 127 -5.50 -5.35 10.56
N ASN A 128 -4.46 -4.78 11.16
CA ASN A 128 -4.32 -3.36 11.46
C ASN A 128 -3.20 -2.73 10.59
N GLN A 129 -3.43 -1.50 10.14
CA GLN A 129 -2.44 -0.68 9.42
C GLN A 129 -1.98 0.49 10.27
N ASP A 130 -0.69 0.54 10.59
CA ASP A 130 -0.08 1.61 11.36
C ASP A 130 0.90 2.38 10.45
N PHE A 131 0.55 3.60 10.06
CA PHE A 131 1.30 4.35 9.04
C PHE A 131 1.47 5.83 9.42
N GLY A 132 2.60 6.43 9.03
CA GLY A 132 2.89 7.85 9.27
C GLY A 132 3.43 8.18 10.66
N THR A 133 3.91 7.20 11.43
CA THR A 133 4.57 7.48 12.71
C THR A 133 5.88 8.26 12.51
N PHE A 134 6.22 9.09 13.49
CA PHE A 134 7.44 9.92 13.55
C PHE A 134 7.48 11.16 12.64
N PHE A 135 6.35 11.54 12.04
CA PHE A 135 6.20 12.78 11.25
C PHE A 135 5.29 13.77 11.98
N ILE A 136 5.89 14.84 12.52
CA ILE A 136 5.27 15.91 13.32
C ILE A 136 4.40 15.38 14.47
N TRP A 137 4.94 15.47 15.69
CA TRP A 137 4.13 15.19 16.88
C TRP A 137 3.22 16.37 17.20
N LYS A 138 1.91 16.16 17.17
CA LYS A 138 0.93 17.13 17.65
C LYS A 138 0.78 16.97 19.15
N THR A 139 1.32 17.91 19.92
CA THR A 139 1.30 17.86 21.39
C THR A 139 -0.10 18.04 21.99
N THR A 140 -1.06 18.55 21.22
CA THR A 140 -2.42 18.87 21.67
C THR A 140 -3.35 17.67 21.73
N ASP A 141 -3.32 16.80 20.73
CA ASP A 141 -4.19 15.62 20.60
C ASP A 141 -3.41 14.29 20.70
N HIS A 142 -2.09 14.38 20.94
CA HIS A 142 -1.20 13.24 21.06
C HIS A 142 -1.25 12.31 19.84
N GLN A 143 -1.30 12.91 18.64
CA GLN A 143 -1.27 12.19 17.36
C GLN A 143 -0.06 12.59 16.51
N TRP A 144 0.31 11.70 15.59
CA TRP A 144 1.26 12.02 14.52
C TRP A 144 0.50 12.70 13.37
N GLY A 145 0.97 13.88 12.96
CA GLY A 145 0.27 14.67 11.94
C GLY A 145 0.14 13.94 10.60
N GLN A 146 1.16 13.15 10.22
CA GLN A 146 1.08 12.32 9.02
C GLN A 146 0.09 11.17 9.16
N THR A 147 0.00 10.51 10.32
CA THR A 147 -0.99 9.46 10.56
C THR A 147 -2.41 9.99 10.40
N ASP A 148 -2.69 11.21 10.88
CA ASP A 148 -4.00 11.83 10.68
C ASP A 148 -4.27 12.13 9.20
N ALA A 149 -3.30 12.73 8.49
CA ALA A 149 -3.45 13.05 7.08
C ALA A 149 -3.65 11.79 6.22
N LEU A 150 -2.98 10.69 6.56
CA LEU A 150 -3.16 9.39 5.89
C LEU A 150 -4.51 8.76 6.22
N ARG A 151 -5.02 8.92 7.46
CA ARG A 151 -6.36 8.43 7.82
C ARG A 151 -7.43 9.04 6.91
N ASP A 152 -7.29 10.33 6.58
CA ASP A 152 -8.20 11.02 5.67
C ASP A 152 -8.10 10.55 4.22
N LEU A 153 -7.07 9.78 3.86
CA LEU A 153 -6.85 9.19 2.53
C LEU A 153 -7.32 7.74 2.42
N LEU A 154 -7.81 7.11 3.49
CA LEU A 154 -8.29 5.73 3.45
C LEU A 154 -9.42 5.55 2.43
N VAL A 155 -9.26 4.59 1.52
CA VAL A 155 -10.25 4.22 0.51
C VAL A 155 -10.39 2.71 0.40
N ASN A 156 -11.63 2.27 0.22
CA ASN A 156 -11.94 0.93 -0.24
C ASN A 156 -12.10 0.95 -1.76
N LEU A 157 -11.57 -0.06 -2.44
CA LEU A 157 -11.54 -0.13 -3.90
C LEU A 157 -12.16 -1.44 -4.37
N ASN A 158 -13.08 -1.35 -5.33
CA ASN A 158 -13.52 -2.46 -6.16
C ASN A 158 -12.73 -2.43 -7.46
N PHE A 159 -11.81 -3.37 -7.65
CA PHE A 159 -11.15 -3.54 -8.95
C PHE A 159 -12.03 -4.41 -9.84
N VAL A 160 -12.42 -3.85 -10.97
CA VAL A 160 -13.31 -4.47 -11.94
C VAL A 160 -12.54 -4.78 -13.21
N LYS A 161 -12.83 -5.91 -13.84
CA LYS A 161 -12.33 -6.30 -15.15
C LYS A 161 -13.41 -7.08 -15.90
N ASP A 162 -13.57 -6.82 -17.18
CA ASP A 162 -14.64 -7.32 -18.04
C ASP A 162 -16.04 -7.09 -17.43
N GLY A 163 -16.22 -5.92 -16.79
CA GLY A 163 -17.45 -5.55 -16.09
C GLY A 163 -17.77 -6.36 -14.82
N LYS A 164 -16.84 -7.19 -14.32
CA LYS A 164 -17.00 -8.00 -13.11
C LYS A 164 -16.01 -7.62 -12.02
N LEU A 165 -16.44 -7.71 -10.76
CA LEU A 165 -15.54 -7.57 -9.62
C LEU A 165 -14.45 -8.64 -9.69
N LEU A 166 -13.19 -8.21 -9.83
CA LEU A 166 -12.03 -9.09 -9.82
C LEU A 166 -11.52 -9.27 -8.38
N PHE A 167 -11.25 -8.16 -7.68
CA PHE A 167 -10.85 -8.18 -6.28
C PHE A 167 -11.22 -6.86 -5.58
N LYS A 168 -11.18 -6.88 -4.25
CA LYS A 168 -11.35 -5.71 -3.40
C LYS A 168 -10.02 -5.36 -2.75
N GLY A 169 -9.72 -4.08 -2.62
CA GLY A 169 -8.51 -3.59 -1.99
C GLY A 169 -8.77 -2.47 -1.01
N VAL A 170 -7.89 -2.32 -0.03
CA VAL A 170 -7.81 -1.14 0.85
C VAL A 170 -6.43 -0.53 0.67
N THR A 171 -6.40 0.78 0.45
CA THR A 171 -5.16 1.56 0.31
C THR A 171 -5.41 3.00 0.71
N PHE A 172 -4.40 3.85 0.51
CA PHE A 172 -4.50 5.29 0.66
C PHE A 172 -4.64 5.94 -0.72
N ALA A 173 -5.57 6.87 -0.89
CA ALA A 173 -5.67 7.65 -2.10
C ALA A 173 -4.34 8.37 -2.38
N GLY A 174 -3.78 8.14 -3.58
CA GLY A 174 -2.40 8.53 -3.91
C GLY A 174 -1.43 7.36 -4.02
N HIS A 175 -1.74 6.20 -3.40
CA HIS A 175 -1.05 4.95 -3.66
C HIS A 175 -1.75 4.17 -4.78
N LEU A 176 -1.01 3.82 -5.82
CA LEU A 176 -1.52 3.02 -6.93
C LEU A 176 -1.44 1.51 -6.67
N GLY A 177 -0.67 1.10 -5.66
CA GLY A 177 -0.63 -0.26 -5.16
C GLY A 177 -1.67 -0.54 -4.08
N ILE A 178 -1.69 -1.79 -3.62
CA ILE A 178 -2.60 -2.28 -2.60
C ILE A 178 -1.79 -2.76 -1.39
N LEU A 179 -2.35 -2.65 -0.20
CA LEU A 179 -1.71 -3.11 1.06
C LEU A 179 -2.54 -4.18 1.77
N THR A 180 -3.81 -4.27 1.41
CA THR A 180 -4.76 -5.25 1.96
C THR A 180 -5.76 -5.58 0.86
N GLY A 181 -5.93 -6.85 0.55
CA GLY A 181 -6.74 -7.30 -0.57
C GLY A 181 -7.53 -8.57 -0.30
N LEU A 182 -8.64 -8.70 -1.02
CA LEU A 182 -9.50 -9.87 -1.02
C LEU A 182 -9.92 -10.16 -2.46
N LYS A 183 -9.55 -11.33 -2.97
CA LYS A 183 -10.06 -11.89 -4.21
C LYS A 183 -11.19 -12.86 -3.86
N PRO A 184 -12.46 -12.54 -4.19
CA PRO A 184 -13.61 -13.33 -3.75
C PRO A 184 -13.46 -14.82 -4.05
N ASN A 185 -13.78 -15.66 -3.07
CA ASN A 185 -13.74 -17.14 -3.17
C ASN A 185 -12.37 -17.73 -3.58
N THR A 186 -11.28 -16.94 -3.48
CA THR A 186 -9.96 -17.37 -3.93
C THR A 186 -8.92 -17.22 -2.82
N PHE A 187 -8.55 -15.99 -2.47
CA PHE A 187 -7.60 -15.71 -1.40
C PHE A 187 -7.73 -14.27 -0.89
N THR A 188 -7.13 -14.02 0.26
CA THR A 188 -6.96 -12.74 0.92
C THR A 188 -5.47 -12.50 1.15
N LEU A 189 -5.06 -11.24 1.12
CA LEU A 189 -3.68 -10.83 1.23
C LEU A 189 -3.56 -9.61 2.15
N SER A 190 -2.61 -9.65 3.06
CA SER A 190 -2.13 -8.46 3.74
C SER A 190 -0.62 -8.51 3.88
N THR A 191 0.01 -7.34 3.81
CA THR A 191 1.47 -7.27 3.76
C THR A 191 2.01 -6.39 4.86
N ASN A 192 2.91 -6.95 5.66
CA ASN A 192 3.50 -6.31 6.82
C ASN A 192 4.95 -5.93 6.54
N ALA A 193 5.35 -4.80 7.12
CA ALA A 193 6.73 -4.35 7.10
C ALA A 193 7.67 -5.41 7.70
N ARG A 194 8.79 -5.66 7.03
CA ARG A 194 9.94 -6.35 7.62
C ARG A 194 11.13 -5.39 7.59
N PHE A 195 11.66 -5.07 8.77
CA PHE A 195 12.80 -4.17 8.87
C PHE A 195 14.02 -4.74 8.12
N GLY A 196 14.60 -3.89 7.28
CA GLY A 196 15.66 -4.18 6.33
C GLY A 196 15.94 -2.93 5.50
N SER A 197 17.10 -2.83 4.87
CA SER A 197 17.54 -1.61 4.18
C SER A 197 16.62 -1.21 3.01
N THR A 198 15.81 -0.17 3.18
CA THR A 198 14.92 0.38 2.12
C THR A 198 15.51 1.61 1.42
N ILE A 199 16.27 2.47 2.12
CA ILE A 199 16.78 3.72 1.55
C ILE A 199 17.83 3.49 0.45
N PRO A 200 18.90 2.69 0.65
CA PRO A 200 19.84 2.34 -0.42
C PRO A 200 19.16 1.69 -1.63
N GLU A 201 18.12 0.90 -1.40
CA GLU A 201 17.37 0.21 -2.45
C GLU A 201 16.49 1.17 -3.25
N MET A 202 15.85 2.12 -2.57
CA MET A 202 15.15 3.24 -3.21
C MET A 202 16.11 4.11 -4.03
N ILE A 203 17.28 4.46 -3.48
CA ILE A 203 18.30 5.21 -4.22
C ILE A 203 18.78 4.41 -5.44
N SER A 204 18.97 3.09 -5.31
CA SER A 204 19.32 2.23 -6.44
C SER A 204 18.23 2.23 -7.51
N TYR A 205 16.96 2.14 -7.12
CA TYR A 205 15.83 2.26 -8.04
C TYR A 205 15.85 3.59 -8.79
N PHE A 206 15.98 4.71 -8.07
CA PHE A 206 16.01 6.04 -8.68
C PHE A 206 17.20 6.26 -9.60
N LYS A 207 18.32 5.54 -9.42
CA LYS A 207 19.51 5.67 -10.28
C LYS A 207 19.54 4.69 -11.45
N ASN A 208 19.05 3.47 -11.24
CA ASN A 208 19.29 2.32 -12.12
C ASN A 208 18.01 1.70 -12.68
N GLY A 209 16.84 2.19 -12.28
CA GLY A 209 15.54 1.66 -12.66
C GLY A 209 15.13 0.38 -11.93
N SER A 210 14.10 -0.30 -12.45
CA SER A 210 13.44 -1.38 -11.72
C SER A 210 14.33 -2.62 -11.51
N LEU A 211 15.33 -2.86 -12.36
CA LEU A 211 16.25 -4.01 -12.27
C LEU A 211 15.54 -5.37 -12.06
N GLY A 212 14.30 -5.51 -12.56
CA GLY A 212 13.48 -6.70 -12.36
C GLY A 212 12.89 -6.89 -10.96
N ARG A 213 12.99 -5.87 -10.10
CA ARG A 213 12.44 -5.82 -8.73
C ARG A 213 11.21 -4.93 -8.68
N ASN A 214 10.34 -5.22 -7.72
CA ASN A 214 9.05 -4.56 -7.58
C ASN A 214 8.87 -3.95 -6.18
N PHE A 215 8.07 -2.89 -6.10
CA PHE A 215 7.61 -2.35 -4.83
C PHE A 215 6.55 -3.24 -4.22
N LEU A 216 6.50 -3.30 -2.89
CA LEU A 216 5.68 -4.27 -2.18
C LEU A 216 4.19 -4.11 -2.54
N MET A 217 3.72 -2.87 -2.68
CA MET A 217 2.31 -2.58 -2.92
C MET A 217 1.88 -2.91 -4.36
N TYR A 218 2.85 -2.96 -5.29
CA TYR A 218 2.61 -3.36 -6.67
C TYR A 218 2.58 -4.87 -6.79
N ILE A 219 3.47 -5.57 -6.07
CA ILE A 219 3.41 -7.03 -5.92
C ILE A 219 2.02 -7.45 -5.41
N ASP A 220 1.51 -6.78 -4.37
CA ASP A 220 0.19 -7.05 -3.80
C ASP A 220 -0.93 -6.88 -4.83
N ARG A 221 -0.89 -5.78 -5.61
CA ARG A 221 -1.88 -5.55 -6.65
C ARG A 221 -1.76 -6.55 -7.80
N ASP A 222 -0.54 -6.83 -8.26
CA ASP A 222 -0.28 -7.73 -9.39
C ASP A 222 -0.70 -9.16 -9.06
N VAL A 223 -0.45 -9.65 -7.85
CA VAL A 223 -0.91 -10.98 -7.45
C VAL A 223 -2.44 -11.06 -7.37
N LEU A 224 -3.10 -10.02 -6.86
CA LEU A 224 -4.57 -9.94 -6.81
C LEU A 224 -5.19 -9.90 -8.21
N ILE A 225 -4.53 -9.25 -9.17
CA ILE A 225 -4.95 -9.24 -10.58
C ILE A 225 -4.76 -10.63 -11.20
N ASN A 226 -3.56 -11.19 -11.10
CA ASN A 226 -3.13 -12.30 -11.96
C ASN A 226 -3.36 -13.70 -11.37
N ALA A 227 -3.18 -13.89 -10.05
CA ALA A 227 -3.31 -15.23 -9.46
C ALA A 227 -4.78 -15.66 -9.41
N THR A 228 -5.04 -16.91 -9.77
CA THR A 228 -6.40 -17.50 -9.84
C THR A 228 -6.67 -18.52 -8.73
N SER A 229 -5.68 -18.80 -7.89
CA SER A 229 -5.78 -19.68 -6.73
C SER A 229 -4.90 -19.22 -5.57
N TYR A 230 -5.16 -19.76 -4.38
CA TYR A 230 -4.30 -19.58 -3.21
C TYR A 230 -2.85 -20.03 -3.49
N ASP A 231 -2.67 -21.22 -4.08
CA ASP A 231 -1.36 -21.78 -4.38
C ASP A 231 -0.58 -20.92 -5.39
N GLU A 232 -1.25 -20.41 -6.44
CA GLU A 232 -0.63 -19.49 -7.39
C GLU A 232 -0.19 -18.19 -6.73
N ALA A 233 -1.01 -17.64 -5.83
CA ALA A 233 -0.68 -16.43 -5.10
C ALA A 233 0.55 -16.66 -4.20
N VAL A 234 0.56 -17.78 -3.45
CA VAL A 234 1.68 -18.18 -2.60
C VAL A 234 2.95 -18.44 -3.43
N ALA A 235 2.86 -19.09 -4.59
CA ALA A 235 4.01 -19.35 -5.47
C ALA A 235 4.59 -18.06 -6.09
N TYR A 236 3.73 -17.15 -6.54
CA TYR A 236 4.15 -15.84 -7.03
C TYR A 236 4.85 -15.04 -5.93
N ILE A 237 4.21 -14.96 -4.75
CA ILE A 237 4.76 -14.26 -3.59
C ILE A 237 6.05 -14.89 -3.11
N GLN A 238 6.35 -16.17 -3.35
CA GLN A 238 7.64 -16.75 -2.96
C GLN A 238 8.81 -16.37 -3.87
N SER A 239 8.53 -16.03 -5.13
CA SER A 239 9.54 -15.95 -6.19
C SER A 239 9.79 -14.52 -6.69
N VAL A 240 8.80 -13.62 -6.56
CA VAL A 240 8.89 -12.26 -7.09
C VAL A 240 10.03 -11.44 -6.45
N PRO A 241 10.97 -10.87 -7.21
CA PRO A 241 12.01 -10.01 -6.67
C PRO A 241 11.44 -8.67 -6.19
N MET A 242 11.94 -8.16 -5.06
CA MET A 242 11.38 -6.99 -4.38
C MET A 242 12.44 -6.02 -3.86
N TYR A 243 12.08 -4.75 -3.72
CA TYR A 243 12.98 -3.73 -3.16
C TYR A 243 13.15 -3.83 -1.65
N ALA A 244 12.07 -4.14 -0.94
CA ALA A 244 12.06 -4.23 0.52
C ALA A 244 11.71 -5.65 0.97
N SER A 245 12.26 -6.06 2.11
CA SER A 245 11.78 -7.27 2.78
C SER A 245 10.35 -7.07 3.28
N ALA A 246 9.57 -8.14 3.35
CA ALA A 246 8.20 -8.10 3.82
C ALA A 246 7.74 -9.42 4.40
N TYR A 247 6.67 -9.37 5.18
CA TYR A 247 5.88 -10.55 5.53
C TYR A 247 4.57 -10.49 4.73
N TYR A 248 4.27 -11.54 3.99
CA TYR A 248 3.00 -11.67 3.28
C TYR A 248 2.14 -12.67 4.03
N ILE A 249 0.96 -12.25 4.45
CA ILE A 249 -0.02 -13.09 5.10
C ILE A 249 -1.09 -13.40 4.07
N VAL A 250 -1.35 -14.68 3.84
CA VAL A 250 -2.29 -15.16 2.82
C VAL A 250 -3.30 -16.09 3.48
N GLY A 251 -4.58 -15.89 3.20
CA GLY A 251 -5.64 -16.82 3.60
C GLY A 251 -6.47 -17.21 2.39
N GLY A 252 -6.63 -18.50 2.14
CA GLY A 252 -7.41 -19.04 1.03
C GLY A 252 -8.90 -19.19 1.35
N ALA A 253 -9.57 -20.02 0.57
CA ALA A 253 -11.01 -20.29 0.67
C ALA A 253 -11.31 -21.66 1.30
N LYS A 254 -10.31 -22.50 1.54
CA LYS A 254 -10.46 -23.86 2.08
C LYS A 254 -9.70 -24.02 3.39
N SER A 255 -10.12 -25.03 4.17
CA SER A 255 -9.41 -25.50 5.36
C SER A 255 -7.94 -25.81 5.03
N GLY A 256 -7.03 -25.37 5.88
CA GLY A 256 -5.59 -25.47 5.73
C GLY A 256 -4.95 -24.40 4.83
N GLU A 257 -5.72 -23.55 4.16
CA GLU A 257 -5.17 -22.48 3.31
C GLU A 257 -4.88 -21.21 4.14
N GLY A 258 -3.84 -21.25 4.96
CA GLY A 258 -3.29 -20.09 5.66
C GLY A 258 -1.77 -20.10 5.61
N ALA A 259 -1.14 -18.97 5.32
CA ALA A 259 0.31 -18.87 5.33
C ALA A 259 0.84 -17.49 5.75
N ILE A 260 2.01 -17.49 6.38
CA ILE A 260 2.86 -16.32 6.59
C ILE A 260 4.19 -16.56 5.87
N ILE A 261 4.41 -15.84 4.77
CA ILE A 261 5.60 -15.94 3.93
C ILE A 261 6.57 -14.83 4.33
N THR A 262 7.73 -15.21 4.86
CA THR A 262 8.80 -14.27 5.20
C THR A 262 9.73 -14.09 4.01
N ARG A 263 9.71 -12.89 3.42
CA ARG A 263 10.50 -12.55 2.23
C ARG A 263 11.71 -11.70 2.55
N SER A 264 12.83 -12.09 1.96
CA SER A 264 13.98 -11.22 1.66
C SER A 264 13.88 -10.74 0.21
N PRO A 265 14.64 -9.71 -0.21
CA PRO A 265 14.54 -9.13 -1.54
C PRO A 265 14.54 -10.13 -2.71
N ASN A 266 15.31 -11.21 -2.58
CA ASN A 266 15.51 -12.19 -3.65
C ASN A 266 15.18 -13.64 -3.23
N ALA A 267 14.56 -13.84 -2.07
CA ALA A 267 14.33 -15.20 -1.55
C ALA A 267 13.12 -15.28 -0.61
N THR A 268 12.63 -16.49 -0.42
CA THR A 268 11.74 -16.83 0.71
C THR A 268 12.60 -17.41 1.82
N ASP A 269 12.60 -16.73 2.97
CA ASP A 269 13.40 -17.17 4.13
C ASP A 269 12.66 -18.25 4.93
N HIS A 270 11.33 -18.15 5.02
CA HIS A 270 10.49 -19.03 5.82
C HIS A 270 9.02 -18.96 5.39
N ILE A 271 8.28 -20.05 5.59
CA ILE A 271 6.82 -20.11 5.44
C ILE A 271 6.25 -20.78 6.69
N ALA A 272 5.38 -20.06 7.41
CA ALA A 272 4.54 -20.66 8.45
C ALA A 272 3.18 -21.01 7.83
N VAL A 273 2.69 -22.22 8.06
CA VAL A 273 1.37 -22.70 7.66
C VAL A 273 0.59 -23.19 8.88
#